data_AF-A0A949ZEI5-F1
#
_entry.id   AF-A0A949ZEI5-F1
#
_cell.length_a   1.000
_cell.length_b   1.000
_cell.length_c   1.000
_cell.angle_alpha   90.00
_cell.angle_beta   90.00
_cell.angle_gamma   90.00
#
_symmetry.space_group_name_H-M   'P 1'
#
loop_
_entity.id
_entity.type
_entity.pdbx_description
1 polymer ?
#
loop_
_entity_poly.entity_id
_entity_poly.type
_entity_poly.pdbx_seq_one_letter_code
_entity_poly.pdbx_strand_id
1 'polypeptide(L)'
;MANPLQQLGARGQSIWLDYISREIVTTGELQRLIAEENVTGMTSNPTIFQKAIAEGTDYDDQLRELIAEGLTDPNEIFFTLAISDIQHAADILRPVHERTKGADGFVSLEVAPDLAHDTSATIAMVQSLWERVARPNLMIKIPATPEGLPAIFKSLRNGYNINITLIFALAMYDRVIDQYLNALADRHEHGETVDVHSVASFFVSRVDTAVDKLLEAKLAQDPGNATLESLLGKAASANAKLAYQKFEQRFSEARFETLNAAGAHVQRPLWASTSAKNPNYRDVVYAEALIGPNTVDTMPPQTIEAFRDHGVVAGDTASEGYDEAHRVMEQLAEVGIDMEQVTQDLLDAGVKAFADSYDAIIRDVALKVDRLSGGFGDRQHYDLASTTKAVEQAAGAEAKAVVAERIWSRDPDLWKPGDAAHGAVIRNRLGWLNVTQLMRGHLAELLAVGMEVREASWRDCVLLGMGGSSLCPEVLRTSLGSAAGQPVLHVLDTTDPVAIAEQTRELDPRHTGFIVSSKSGTTLETLSHLAHFWEFIRSAGVPQPGRHFIAVSDPDTPLTATARERGFRRAFENPPDIGGR
;
A
#
# COMPACT_ATOMS: atom_id res chain seq x y z
N MET A 1 11.23 33.94 -12.51
CA MET A 1 11.14 33.32 -13.85
C MET A 1 10.24 32.11 -13.72
N ALA A 2 9.37 31.83 -14.69
CA ALA A 2 8.60 30.59 -14.70
C ALA A 2 9.57 29.40 -14.69
N ASN A 3 9.33 28.38 -13.87
CA ASN A 3 10.17 27.18 -13.89
C ASN A 3 10.08 26.50 -15.27
N PRO A 4 11.06 25.68 -15.69
CA PRO A 4 11.04 25.03 -17.00
C PRO A 4 9.76 24.23 -17.27
N LEU A 5 9.17 23.60 -16.26
CA LEU A 5 7.92 22.84 -16.38
C LEU A 5 6.73 23.71 -16.80
N GLN A 6 6.58 24.91 -16.23
CA GLN A 6 5.54 25.87 -16.65
C GLN A 6 5.72 26.32 -18.10
N GLN A 7 6.94 26.30 -18.64
CA GLN A 7 7.21 26.67 -20.03
C GLN A 7 6.73 25.58 -21.01
N LEU A 8 6.69 24.30 -20.61
CA LEU A 8 6.15 23.21 -21.43
C LEU A 8 4.67 23.42 -21.78
N GLY A 9 3.88 23.88 -20.80
CA GLY A 9 2.46 24.19 -21.02
C GLY A 9 2.26 25.27 -22.09
N ALA A 10 3.14 26.27 -22.15
CA ALA A 10 3.09 27.31 -23.19
C ALA A 10 3.46 26.79 -24.60
N ARG A 11 4.10 25.61 -24.69
CA ARG A 11 4.39 24.90 -25.94
C ARG A 11 3.29 23.91 -26.34
N GLY A 12 2.22 23.81 -25.54
CA GLY A 12 1.14 22.85 -25.78
C GLY A 12 1.50 21.42 -25.41
N GLN A 13 2.53 21.22 -24.57
CA GLN A 13 2.85 19.94 -23.95
C GLN A 13 2.36 19.92 -22.50
N SER A 14 1.56 18.91 -22.17
CA SER A 14 1.08 18.69 -20.79
C SER A 14 2.03 17.79 -20.02
N ILE A 15 2.14 18.03 -18.72
CA ILE A 15 2.96 17.23 -17.82
C ILE A 15 2.02 16.37 -16.99
N TRP A 16 2.17 15.05 -17.11
CA TRP A 16 1.46 14.10 -16.26
C TRP A 16 2.43 13.47 -15.27
N LEU A 17 1.95 13.22 -14.06
CA LEU A 17 2.72 12.53 -13.04
C LEU A 17 2.60 11.01 -13.24
N ASP A 18 3.71 10.32 -13.48
CA ASP A 18 3.77 8.85 -13.51
C ASP A 18 3.97 8.27 -12.10
N TYR A 19 3.04 8.62 -11.21
CA TYR A 19 3.04 8.21 -9.82
C TYR A 19 1.67 8.42 -9.18
N ILE A 20 1.24 7.47 -8.35
CA ILE A 20 0.08 7.61 -7.47
C ILE A 20 0.36 6.91 -6.14
N SER A 21 -0.04 7.52 -5.04
CA SER A 21 -0.06 6.88 -3.73
C SER A 21 -1.18 7.47 -2.89
N ARG A 22 -1.60 6.77 -1.83
CA ARG A 22 -2.54 7.34 -0.86
C ARG A 22 -2.04 8.64 -0.27
N GLU A 23 -0.75 8.70 0.07
CA GLU A 23 -0.11 9.90 0.60
C GLU A 23 -0.28 11.10 -0.34
N ILE A 24 0.03 10.96 -1.64
CA ILE A 24 0.03 12.10 -2.56
C ILE A 24 -1.37 12.69 -2.77
N VAL A 25 -2.41 11.86 -2.71
CA VAL A 25 -3.81 12.28 -2.89
C VAL A 25 -4.48 12.76 -1.60
N THR A 26 -3.89 12.49 -0.43
CA THR A 26 -4.47 12.89 0.88
C THR A 26 -3.75 14.04 1.56
N THR A 27 -2.47 14.27 1.27
CA THR A 27 -1.62 15.26 1.96
C THR A 27 -1.62 16.66 1.34
N GLY A 28 -2.22 16.83 0.16
CA GLY A 28 -2.19 18.10 -0.59
C GLY A 28 -1.04 18.23 -1.58
N GLU A 29 -0.15 17.24 -1.65
CA GLU A 29 1.02 17.27 -2.54
C GLU A 29 0.63 17.31 -4.03
N LEU A 30 -0.40 16.56 -4.44
CA LEU A 30 -0.89 16.65 -5.82
C LEU A 30 -1.38 18.06 -6.17
N GLN A 31 -2.10 18.72 -5.26
CA GLN A 31 -2.57 20.10 -5.44
C GLN A 31 -1.39 21.06 -5.58
N ARG A 32 -0.32 20.86 -4.77
CA ARG A 32 0.92 21.63 -4.87
C ARG A 32 1.57 21.45 -6.24
N LEU A 33 1.73 20.22 -6.72
CA LEU A 33 2.29 19.92 -8.05
C LEU A 33 1.48 20.56 -9.18
N ILE A 34 0.14 20.55 -9.09
CA ILE A 34 -0.73 21.22 -10.06
C ILE A 34 -0.49 22.74 -10.06
N ALA A 35 -0.39 23.35 -8.87
CA ALA A 35 -0.29 24.79 -8.73
C ALA A 35 1.11 25.34 -9.05
N GLU A 36 2.16 24.63 -8.64
CA GLU A 36 3.54 25.10 -8.69
C GLU A 36 4.30 24.56 -9.90
N GLU A 37 4.06 23.30 -10.26
CA GLU A 37 4.84 22.57 -11.27
C GLU A 37 4.08 22.36 -12.60
N ASN A 38 2.85 22.89 -12.71
CA ASN A 38 2.00 22.75 -13.88
C ASN A 38 1.72 21.28 -14.27
N VAL A 39 1.63 20.38 -13.27
CA VAL A 39 1.12 19.03 -13.49
C VAL A 39 -0.36 19.11 -13.83
N THR A 40 -0.77 18.46 -14.91
CA THR A 40 -2.17 18.52 -15.41
C THR A 40 -2.82 17.15 -15.60
N GLY A 41 -2.16 16.07 -15.23
CA GLY A 41 -2.72 14.73 -15.22
C GLY A 41 -1.86 13.74 -14.46
N MET A 42 -2.29 12.48 -14.39
CA MET A 42 -1.61 11.44 -13.64
C MET A 42 -1.83 10.06 -14.25
N THR A 43 -0.84 9.18 -14.14
CA THR A 43 -0.96 7.76 -14.46
C THR A 43 -0.65 6.89 -13.25
N SER A 44 -1.36 5.76 -13.16
CA SER A 44 -1.01 4.66 -12.26
C SER A 44 -0.40 3.50 -13.03
N ASN A 45 0.35 2.66 -12.32
CA ASN A 45 0.79 1.35 -12.78
C ASN A 45 0.82 0.36 -11.58
N PRO A 46 0.74 -0.96 -11.82
CA PRO A 46 0.70 -1.96 -10.73
C PRO A 46 1.91 -1.90 -9.79
N THR A 47 3.11 -1.65 -10.32
CA THR A 47 4.35 -1.62 -9.53
C THR A 47 4.37 -0.49 -8.51
N ILE A 48 3.78 0.67 -8.83
CA ILE A 48 3.67 1.79 -7.88
C ILE A 48 2.75 1.43 -6.72
N PHE A 49 1.58 0.85 -7.01
CA PHE A 49 0.66 0.41 -5.96
C PHE A 49 1.25 -0.68 -5.08
N GLN A 50 2.10 -1.56 -5.64
CA GLN A 50 2.70 -2.66 -4.89
C GLN A 50 3.44 -2.14 -3.65
N LYS A 51 4.36 -1.19 -3.86
CA LYS A 51 5.14 -0.62 -2.76
C LYS A 51 4.24 0.10 -1.75
N ALA A 52 3.29 0.89 -2.24
CA ALA A 52 2.41 1.70 -1.39
C ALA A 52 1.49 0.84 -0.50
N ILE A 53 0.89 -0.22 -1.05
CA ILE A 53 -0.07 -1.09 -0.36
C ILE A 53 0.63 -2.13 0.51
N ALA A 54 1.69 -2.78 0.00
CA ALA A 54 2.31 -3.91 0.67
C ALA A 54 3.30 -3.50 1.78
N GLU A 55 4.13 -2.50 1.53
CA GLU A 55 5.23 -2.11 2.42
C GLU A 55 4.79 -1.01 3.41
N GLY A 56 3.79 -0.19 3.04
CA GLY A 56 3.28 0.91 3.85
C GLY A 56 2.19 0.53 4.84
N THR A 57 1.73 1.53 5.60
CA THR A 57 0.59 1.43 6.54
C THR A 57 -0.61 2.29 6.13
N ASP A 58 -0.47 3.10 5.08
CA ASP A 58 -1.50 4.06 4.65
C ASP A 58 -2.83 3.39 4.25
N TYR A 59 -2.76 2.11 3.86
CA TYR A 59 -3.90 1.32 3.43
C TYR A 59 -4.47 0.43 4.54
N ASP A 60 -3.82 0.36 5.70
CA ASP A 60 -4.15 -0.62 6.75
C ASP A 60 -5.56 -0.44 7.29
N ASP A 61 -6.01 0.80 7.50
CA ASP A 61 -7.34 1.08 8.06
C ASP A 61 -8.45 0.67 7.09
N GLN A 62 -8.34 1.06 5.81
CA GLN A 62 -9.29 0.63 4.79
C GLN A 62 -9.23 -0.89 4.55
N LEU A 63 -8.04 -1.49 4.60
CA LEU A 63 -7.89 -2.95 4.53
C LEU A 63 -8.63 -3.64 5.68
N ARG A 64 -8.52 -3.13 6.91
CA ARG A 64 -9.27 -3.67 8.07
C ARG A 64 -10.77 -3.54 7.89
N GLU A 65 -11.25 -2.42 7.34
CA GLU A 65 -12.67 -2.21 7.02
C GLU A 65 -13.16 -3.22 5.98
N LEU A 66 -12.45 -3.35 4.85
CA LEU A 66 -12.79 -4.31 3.79
C LEU A 66 -12.79 -5.76 4.29
N ILE A 67 -11.81 -6.13 5.12
CA ILE A 67 -11.75 -7.45 5.76
C ILE A 67 -12.94 -7.65 6.72
N ALA A 68 -13.30 -6.64 7.51
CA ALA A 68 -14.45 -6.70 8.42
C ALA A 68 -15.79 -6.81 7.67
N GLU A 69 -15.87 -6.25 6.47
CA GLU A 69 -17.01 -6.41 5.54
C GLU A 69 -17.03 -7.78 4.84
N GLY A 70 -16.01 -8.62 5.08
CA GLY A 70 -15.92 -9.98 4.54
C GLY A 70 -15.28 -10.06 3.15
N LEU A 71 -14.67 -8.97 2.66
CA LEU A 71 -13.93 -8.99 1.41
C LEU A 71 -12.56 -9.62 1.62
N THR A 72 -12.33 -10.79 1.00
CA THR A 72 -11.09 -11.56 1.14
C THR A 72 -10.41 -11.88 -0.19
N ASP A 73 -11.03 -11.59 -1.33
CA ASP A 73 -10.40 -11.79 -2.64
C ASP A 73 -9.33 -10.71 -2.89
N PRO A 74 -8.05 -11.07 -3.03
CA PRO A 74 -6.97 -10.07 -3.16
C PRO A 74 -7.10 -9.19 -4.41
N ASN A 75 -7.68 -9.70 -5.51
CA ASN A 75 -7.93 -8.90 -6.71
C ASN A 75 -8.97 -7.81 -6.44
N GLU A 76 -10.12 -8.19 -5.90
CA GLU A 76 -11.17 -7.23 -5.59
C GLU A 76 -10.76 -6.22 -4.50
N ILE A 77 -9.97 -6.65 -3.51
CA ILE A 77 -9.36 -5.74 -2.52
C ILE A 77 -8.44 -4.74 -3.23
N PHE A 78 -7.51 -5.22 -4.07
CA PHE A 78 -6.58 -4.35 -4.79
C PHE A 78 -7.35 -3.29 -5.61
N PHE A 79 -8.33 -3.71 -6.42
CA PHE A 79 -9.10 -2.76 -7.23
C PHE A 79 -9.94 -1.82 -6.37
N THR A 80 -10.48 -2.27 -5.25
CA THR A 80 -11.21 -1.38 -4.33
C THR A 80 -10.32 -0.28 -3.76
N LEU A 81 -9.10 -0.62 -3.34
CA LEU A 81 -8.11 0.34 -2.87
C LEU A 81 -7.67 1.30 -4.00
N ALA A 82 -7.31 0.75 -5.16
CA ALA A 82 -6.85 1.52 -6.30
C ALA A 82 -7.95 2.47 -6.82
N ILE A 83 -9.20 2.02 -6.91
CA ILE A 83 -10.34 2.85 -7.33
C ILE A 83 -10.56 4.02 -6.37
N SER A 84 -10.43 3.80 -5.06
CA SER A 84 -10.54 4.87 -4.07
C SER A 84 -9.49 5.96 -4.28
N ASP A 85 -8.23 5.58 -4.50
CA ASP A 85 -7.15 6.53 -4.77
C ASP A 85 -7.34 7.26 -6.11
N ILE A 86 -7.79 6.54 -7.14
CA ILE A 86 -8.10 7.10 -8.47
C ILE A 86 -9.26 8.09 -8.40
N GLN A 87 -10.31 7.81 -7.62
CA GLN A 87 -11.42 8.73 -7.40
C GLN A 87 -10.95 10.02 -6.73
N HIS A 88 -10.11 9.93 -5.70
CA HIS A 88 -9.52 11.10 -5.05
C HIS A 88 -8.64 11.91 -6.01
N ALA A 89 -7.76 11.26 -6.76
CA ALA A 89 -6.93 11.91 -7.77
C ALA A 89 -7.78 12.60 -8.86
N ALA A 90 -8.83 11.93 -9.35
CA ALA A 90 -9.77 12.49 -10.31
C ALA A 90 -10.48 13.73 -9.75
N ASP A 91 -10.92 13.69 -8.49
CA ASP A 91 -11.58 14.82 -7.84
C ASP A 91 -10.63 16.02 -7.67
N ILE A 92 -9.35 15.78 -7.36
CA ILE A 92 -8.32 16.83 -7.27
C ILE A 92 -8.00 17.43 -8.65
N LEU A 93 -7.96 16.61 -9.70
CA LEU A 93 -7.69 17.04 -11.07
C LEU A 93 -8.93 17.62 -11.77
N ARG A 94 -10.12 17.47 -11.19
CA ARG A 94 -11.38 17.94 -11.78
C ARG A 94 -11.39 19.42 -12.15
N PRO A 95 -10.89 20.37 -11.34
CA PRO A 95 -10.79 21.77 -11.74
C PRO A 95 -9.85 22.01 -12.93
N VAL A 96 -8.84 21.15 -13.12
CA VAL A 96 -7.97 21.17 -14.30
C VAL A 96 -8.77 20.74 -15.53
N HIS A 97 -9.48 19.62 -15.42
CA HIS A 97 -10.31 19.08 -16.49
C HIS A 97 -11.37 20.08 -16.98
N GLU A 98 -12.02 20.77 -16.05
CA GLU A 98 -13.05 21.77 -16.36
C GLU A 98 -12.46 23.01 -17.02
N ARG A 99 -11.36 23.57 -16.49
CA ARG A 99 -10.76 24.79 -17.08
C ARG A 99 -10.15 24.55 -18.46
N THR A 100 -9.68 23.32 -18.72
CA THR A 100 -9.12 22.94 -20.02
C THR A 100 -10.16 22.34 -20.96
N LYS A 101 -11.44 22.29 -20.57
CA LYS A 101 -12.55 21.71 -21.34
C LYS A 101 -12.24 20.30 -21.84
N GLY A 102 -11.73 19.46 -20.95
CA GLY A 102 -11.39 18.08 -21.26
C GLY A 102 -10.06 17.88 -21.98
N ALA A 103 -9.27 18.93 -22.26
CA ALA A 103 -7.95 18.71 -22.85
C ALA A 103 -6.95 18.03 -21.89
N ASP A 104 -7.14 18.21 -20.58
CA ASP A 104 -6.28 17.70 -19.50
C ASP A 104 -7.13 17.33 -18.26
N GLY A 105 -6.48 17.10 -17.11
CA GLY A 105 -7.10 16.80 -15.84
C GLY A 105 -7.47 15.33 -15.68
N PHE A 106 -6.82 14.44 -16.44
CA PHE A 106 -7.11 13.02 -16.42
C PHE A 106 -6.27 12.26 -15.40
N VAL A 107 -6.85 11.19 -14.88
CA VAL A 107 -6.14 10.13 -14.16
C VAL A 107 -6.34 8.80 -14.89
N SER A 108 -5.26 8.03 -15.08
CA SER A 108 -5.34 6.72 -15.73
C SER A 108 -5.32 5.56 -14.73
N LEU A 109 -6.21 4.58 -14.91
CA LEU A 109 -6.23 3.29 -14.21
C LEU A 109 -6.09 2.14 -15.21
N GLU A 110 -5.16 1.22 -14.97
CA GLU A 110 -4.87 0.11 -15.88
C GLU A 110 -5.75 -1.11 -15.61
N VAL A 111 -6.11 -1.83 -16.69
CA VAL A 111 -6.75 -3.15 -16.60
C VAL A 111 -5.75 -4.18 -16.05
N ALA A 112 -6.23 -5.33 -15.58
CA ALA A 112 -5.36 -6.41 -15.14
C ALA A 112 -4.49 -6.90 -16.32
N PRO A 113 -3.14 -6.98 -16.18
CA PRO A 113 -2.26 -7.28 -17.30
C PRO A 113 -2.40 -8.69 -17.89
N ASP A 114 -2.93 -9.65 -17.12
CA ASP A 114 -3.24 -11.00 -17.61
C ASP A 114 -4.35 -11.00 -18.67
N LEU A 115 -5.16 -9.95 -18.73
CA LEU A 115 -6.19 -9.75 -19.76
C LEU A 115 -5.65 -9.18 -21.07
N ALA A 116 -4.35 -8.85 -21.16
CA ALA A 116 -3.75 -8.25 -22.37
C ALA A 116 -3.92 -9.10 -23.65
N HIS A 117 -4.21 -10.39 -23.50
CA HIS A 117 -4.48 -11.34 -24.59
C HIS A 117 -5.93 -11.85 -24.62
N ASP A 118 -6.84 -11.26 -23.84
CA ASP A 118 -8.27 -11.57 -23.83
C ASP A 118 -9.10 -10.31 -24.10
N THR A 119 -9.53 -10.15 -25.35
CA THR A 119 -10.37 -9.05 -25.80
C THR A 119 -11.67 -8.93 -25.00
N SER A 120 -12.36 -10.04 -24.74
CA SER A 120 -13.69 -10.02 -24.13
C SER A 120 -13.61 -9.68 -22.64
N ALA A 121 -12.64 -10.26 -21.94
CA ALA A 121 -12.38 -9.96 -20.55
C ALA A 121 -11.90 -8.51 -20.37
N THR A 122 -11.03 -8.01 -21.26
CA THR A 122 -10.61 -6.60 -21.25
C THR A 122 -11.82 -5.66 -21.39
N ILE A 123 -12.73 -5.90 -22.33
CA ILE A 123 -13.94 -5.07 -22.51
C ILE A 123 -14.81 -5.07 -21.24
N ALA A 124 -15.04 -6.25 -20.66
CA ALA A 124 -15.84 -6.38 -19.45
C ALA A 124 -15.21 -5.64 -18.26
N MET A 125 -13.88 -5.73 -18.12
CA MET A 125 -13.15 -5.04 -17.07
C MET A 125 -13.15 -3.53 -17.26
N VAL A 126 -12.94 -3.03 -18.49
CA VAL A 126 -13.01 -1.60 -18.78
C VAL A 126 -14.37 -1.04 -18.38
N GLN A 127 -15.46 -1.73 -18.74
CA GLN A 127 -16.81 -1.32 -18.34
C GLN A 127 -16.96 -1.30 -16.81
N SER A 128 -16.53 -2.36 -16.12
CA SER A 128 -16.58 -2.45 -14.66
C SER A 128 -15.81 -1.31 -13.98
N LEU A 129 -14.57 -1.05 -14.39
CA LEU A 129 -13.74 0.02 -13.83
C LEU A 129 -14.34 1.40 -14.11
N TRP A 130 -14.87 1.63 -15.31
CA TRP A 130 -15.53 2.88 -15.68
C TRP A 130 -16.74 3.17 -14.76
N GLU A 131 -17.59 2.17 -14.56
CA GLU A 131 -18.78 2.27 -13.71
C GLU A 131 -18.41 2.44 -12.23
N ARG A 132 -17.39 1.72 -11.73
CA ARG A 132 -16.98 1.79 -10.32
C ARG A 132 -16.26 3.08 -9.96
N VAL A 133 -15.38 3.58 -10.84
CA VAL A 133 -14.69 4.85 -10.60
C VAL A 133 -15.67 6.01 -10.73
N ALA A 134 -16.56 5.99 -11.73
CA ALA A 134 -17.61 6.99 -11.92
C ALA A 134 -17.11 8.45 -11.87
N ARG A 135 -16.06 8.76 -12.66
CA ARG A 135 -15.53 10.11 -12.85
C ARG A 135 -15.31 10.40 -14.34
N PRO A 136 -15.71 11.57 -14.85
CA PRO A 136 -15.63 11.88 -16.29
C PRO A 136 -14.18 12.05 -16.78
N ASN A 137 -13.27 12.38 -15.87
CA ASN A 137 -11.85 12.55 -16.14
C ASN A 137 -11.01 11.30 -15.80
N LEU A 138 -11.64 10.12 -15.79
CA LEU A 138 -10.94 8.84 -15.81
C LEU A 138 -10.50 8.51 -17.24
N MET A 139 -9.31 7.91 -17.36
CA MET A 139 -8.93 7.10 -18.52
C MET A 139 -8.68 5.65 -18.07
N ILE A 140 -9.19 4.68 -18.82
CA ILE A 140 -8.78 3.29 -18.62
C ILE A 140 -7.59 2.98 -19.51
N LYS A 141 -6.54 2.39 -18.94
CA LYS A 141 -5.31 2.08 -19.64
C LYS A 141 -5.36 0.67 -20.22
N ILE A 142 -5.17 0.54 -21.53
CA ILE A 142 -5.22 -0.75 -22.26
C ILE A 142 -3.93 -0.91 -23.10
N PRO A 143 -3.19 -2.03 -22.97
CA PRO A 143 -2.06 -2.33 -23.83
C PRO A 143 -2.41 -2.41 -25.33
N ALA A 144 -1.53 -1.90 -26.18
CA ALA A 144 -1.63 -1.96 -27.64
C ALA A 144 -1.18 -3.33 -28.20
N THR A 145 -1.73 -4.42 -27.67
CA THR A 145 -1.55 -5.78 -28.20
C THR A 145 -2.52 -6.02 -29.37
N PRO A 146 -2.27 -7.04 -30.23
CA PRO A 146 -3.23 -7.45 -31.24
C PRO A 146 -4.64 -7.70 -30.69
N GLU A 147 -4.76 -8.32 -29.52
CA GLU A 147 -6.01 -8.60 -28.83
C GLU A 147 -6.59 -7.37 -28.09
N GLY A 148 -5.74 -6.42 -27.71
CA GLY A 148 -6.11 -5.15 -27.09
C GLY A 148 -6.75 -4.17 -28.08
N LEU A 149 -6.37 -4.17 -29.36
CA LEU A 149 -6.92 -3.25 -30.36
C LEU A 149 -8.45 -3.33 -30.53
N PRO A 150 -9.08 -4.52 -30.68
CA PRO A 150 -10.54 -4.62 -30.68
C PRO A 150 -11.19 -4.14 -29.37
N ALA A 151 -10.55 -4.37 -28.22
CA ALA A 151 -11.04 -3.90 -26.93
C ALA A 151 -10.99 -2.37 -26.82
N ILE A 152 -9.92 -1.75 -27.33
CA ILE A 152 -9.75 -0.29 -27.45
C ILE A 152 -10.87 0.30 -28.31
N PHE A 153 -11.07 -0.22 -29.52
CA PHE A 153 -12.13 0.26 -30.41
C PHE A 153 -13.49 0.17 -29.74
N LYS A 154 -13.82 -0.99 -29.13
CA LYS A 154 -15.11 -1.18 -28.47
C LYS A 154 -15.30 -0.22 -27.29
N SER A 155 -14.26 0.02 -26.51
CA SER A 155 -14.29 0.92 -25.34
C SER A 155 -14.49 2.37 -25.76
N LEU A 156 -13.72 2.85 -26.73
CA LEU A 156 -13.89 4.19 -27.32
C LEU A 156 -15.27 4.35 -27.96
N ARG A 157 -15.74 3.32 -28.68
CA ARG A 157 -17.07 3.31 -29.29
C ARG A 157 -18.18 3.40 -28.24
N ASN A 158 -17.98 2.84 -27.05
CA ASN A 158 -18.90 2.97 -25.91
C ASN A 158 -18.80 4.34 -25.19
N GLY A 159 -17.89 5.22 -25.61
CA GLY A 159 -17.73 6.56 -25.04
C GLY A 159 -16.78 6.63 -23.85
N TYR A 160 -15.95 5.61 -23.64
CA TYR A 160 -14.97 5.61 -22.54
C TYR A 160 -13.67 6.26 -23.00
N ASN A 161 -13.06 7.06 -22.12
CA ASN A 161 -11.74 7.63 -22.39
C ASN A 161 -10.65 6.58 -22.17
N ILE A 162 -9.71 6.46 -23.11
CA ILE A 162 -8.71 5.37 -23.11
C ILE A 162 -7.29 5.91 -23.22
N ASN A 163 -6.44 5.49 -22.29
CA ASN A 163 -5.00 5.62 -22.39
C ASN A 163 -4.42 4.34 -23.02
N ILE A 164 -3.98 4.40 -24.26
CA ILE A 164 -3.47 3.22 -24.97
C ILE A 164 -1.97 3.09 -24.67
N THR A 165 -1.54 1.99 -24.06
CA THR A 165 -0.18 1.83 -23.52
C THR A 165 0.65 0.77 -24.25
N LEU A 166 1.94 0.68 -23.90
CA LEU A 166 2.91 -0.24 -24.50
C LEU A 166 3.06 -0.08 -26.02
N ILE A 167 3.05 1.17 -26.50
CA ILE A 167 3.31 1.46 -27.91
C ILE A 167 4.81 1.71 -28.09
N PHE A 168 5.46 0.89 -28.92
CA PHE A 168 6.88 1.02 -29.26
C PHE A 168 7.11 1.17 -30.77
N ALA A 169 6.30 0.49 -31.58
CA ALA A 169 6.43 0.44 -33.02
C ALA A 169 5.58 1.52 -33.72
N LEU A 170 6.13 2.18 -34.73
CA LEU A 170 5.40 3.15 -35.57
C LEU A 170 4.20 2.50 -36.29
N ALA A 171 4.33 1.25 -36.73
CA ALA A 171 3.25 0.50 -37.36
C ALA A 171 2.10 0.22 -36.38
N MET A 172 2.41 -0.10 -35.12
CA MET A 172 1.39 -0.26 -34.09
C MET A 172 0.72 1.07 -33.76
N TYR A 173 1.49 2.16 -33.69
CA TYR A 173 0.93 3.49 -33.45
C TYR A 173 -0.08 3.90 -34.55
N ASP A 174 0.22 3.59 -35.80
CA ASP A 174 -0.69 3.82 -36.93
C ASP A 174 -2.03 3.09 -36.75
N ARG A 175 -1.99 1.81 -36.33
CA ARG A 175 -3.17 1.00 -36.03
C ARG A 175 -3.95 1.52 -34.83
N VAL A 176 -3.26 2.06 -33.83
CA VAL A 176 -3.87 2.70 -32.65
C VAL A 176 -4.66 3.94 -33.06
N ILE A 177 -4.09 4.80 -33.91
CA ILE A 177 -4.80 5.96 -34.46
C ILE A 177 -6.02 5.51 -35.28
N ASP A 178 -5.89 4.44 -36.07
CA ASP A 178 -7.03 3.87 -36.81
C ASP A 178 -8.17 3.46 -35.89
N GLN A 179 -7.89 2.74 -34.79
CA GLN A 179 -8.95 2.34 -33.84
C GLN A 179 -9.66 3.56 -33.25
N TYR A 180 -8.91 4.63 -32.93
CA TYR A 180 -9.48 5.87 -32.42
C TYR A 180 -10.40 6.56 -33.44
N LEU A 181 -9.89 6.82 -34.65
CA LEU A 181 -10.66 7.47 -35.71
C LEU A 181 -11.85 6.62 -36.17
N ASN A 182 -11.72 5.28 -36.17
CA ASN A 182 -12.82 4.36 -36.50
C ASN A 182 -13.92 4.43 -35.44
N ALA A 183 -13.56 4.39 -34.15
CA ALA A 183 -14.54 4.44 -33.07
C ALA A 183 -15.30 5.77 -33.06
N LEU A 184 -14.62 6.90 -33.26
CA LEU A 184 -15.26 8.21 -33.34
C LEU A 184 -16.15 8.36 -34.58
N ALA A 185 -15.70 7.87 -35.74
CA ALA A 185 -16.52 7.88 -36.95
C ALA A 185 -17.82 7.09 -36.76
N ASP A 186 -17.73 5.89 -36.18
CA ASP A 186 -18.92 5.08 -35.92
C ASP A 186 -19.89 5.77 -34.93
N ARG A 187 -19.36 6.41 -33.86
CA ARG A 187 -20.18 7.23 -32.95
C ARG A 187 -20.88 8.37 -33.68
N HIS A 188 -20.14 9.09 -34.52
CA HIS A 188 -20.66 10.21 -35.30
C HIS A 188 -21.78 9.77 -36.26
N GLU A 189 -21.58 8.67 -36.99
CA GLU A 189 -22.57 8.09 -37.90
C GLU A 189 -23.88 7.68 -37.19
N HIS A 190 -23.79 7.28 -35.92
CA HIS A 190 -24.93 6.95 -35.07
C HIS A 190 -25.51 8.15 -34.30
N GLY A 191 -25.03 9.38 -34.54
CA GLY A 191 -25.51 10.58 -33.87
C GLY A 191 -25.14 10.67 -32.38
N GLU A 192 -24.14 9.92 -31.94
CA GLU A 192 -23.62 9.96 -30.58
C GLU A 192 -22.52 11.02 -30.43
N THR A 193 -22.27 11.47 -29.20
CA THR A 193 -21.19 12.43 -28.93
C THR A 193 -19.82 11.85 -29.29
N VAL A 194 -18.99 12.65 -29.97
CA VAL A 194 -17.57 12.34 -30.25
C VAL A 194 -16.62 12.96 -29.23
N ASP A 195 -17.16 13.52 -28.14
CA ASP A 195 -16.42 13.99 -26.96
C ASP A 195 -15.88 12.78 -26.17
N VAL A 196 -14.87 12.13 -26.73
CA VAL A 196 -14.19 10.95 -26.19
C VAL A 196 -12.69 11.19 -26.31
N HIS A 197 -12.01 11.18 -25.17
CA HIS A 197 -10.59 11.52 -25.09
C HIS A 197 -9.71 10.28 -25.10
N SER A 198 -8.56 10.39 -25.75
CA SER A 198 -7.57 9.33 -25.74
C SER A 198 -6.16 9.88 -25.81
N VAL A 199 -5.23 9.16 -25.20
CA VAL A 199 -3.79 9.37 -25.34
C VAL A 199 -3.14 8.08 -25.80
N ALA A 200 -2.07 8.20 -26.58
CA ALA A 200 -1.28 7.07 -27.06
C ALA A 200 0.10 7.09 -26.37
N SER A 201 0.24 6.30 -25.31
CA SER A 201 1.46 6.20 -24.51
C SER A 201 2.57 5.45 -25.27
N PHE A 202 3.40 6.23 -25.96
CA PHE A 202 4.55 5.81 -26.75
C PHE A 202 5.81 5.79 -25.87
N PHE A 203 6.42 4.62 -25.71
CA PHE A 203 7.52 4.41 -24.77
C PHE A 203 8.86 4.82 -25.38
N VAL A 204 9.63 5.62 -24.62
CA VAL A 204 10.86 6.25 -25.10
C VAL A 204 12.11 5.52 -24.59
N SER A 205 12.48 5.67 -23.32
CA SER A 205 13.81 5.25 -22.82
C SER A 205 14.10 3.74 -22.95
N ARG A 206 13.06 2.91 -23.02
CA ARG A 206 13.21 1.45 -23.19
C ARG A 206 13.80 1.09 -24.55
N VAL A 207 13.55 1.93 -25.57
CA VAL A 207 14.08 1.74 -26.93
C VAL A 207 15.60 1.91 -26.92
N ASP A 208 16.12 3.01 -26.37
CA ASP A 208 17.57 3.21 -26.28
C ASP A 208 18.23 2.13 -25.41
N THR A 209 17.62 1.75 -24.29
CA THR A 209 18.16 0.66 -23.45
C THR A 209 18.34 -0.66 -24.25
N ALA A 210 17.38 -0.99 -25.12
CA ALA A 210 17.45 -2.20 -25.93
C ALA A 210 18.44 -2.06 -27.11
N VAL A 211 18.38 -0.93 -27.82
CA VAL A 211 19.23 -0.68 -28.99
C VAL A 211 20.69 -0.48 -28.60
N ASP A 212 20.97 0.31 -27.55
CA ASP A 212 22.32 0.55 -27.05
C ASP A 212 22.98 -0.76 -26.64
N LYS A 213 22.25 -1.68 -25.99
CA LYS A 213 22.78 -3.01 -25.66
C LYS A 213 23.23 -3.80 -26.89
N LEU A 214 22.49 -3.69 -28.00
CA LEU A 214 22.85 -4.34 -29.27
C LEU A 214 24.03 -3.64 -29.95
N LEU A 215 24.08 -2.30 -29.90
CA LEU A 215 25.19 -1.51 -30.42
C LEU A 215 26.49 -1.75 -29.64
N GLU A 216 26.42 -1.78 -28.30
CA GLU A 216 27.54 -2.10 -27.41
C GLU A 216 28.09 -3.51 -27.67
N ALA A 217 27.22 -4.49 -27.91
CA ALA A 217 27.64 -5.84 -28.26
C ALA A 217 28.39 -5.89 -29.60
N LYS A 218 28.03 -5.04 -30.56
CA LYS A 218 28.75 -4.88 -31.83
C LYS A 218 30.06 -4.11 -31.64
N LEU A 219 30.07 -3.03 -30.84
CA LEU A 219 31.27 -2.27 -30.48
C LEU A 219 32.31 -3.12 -29.74
N ALA A 220 31.88 -4.09 -28.94
CA ALA A 220 32.79 -5.04 -28.31
C ALA A 220 33.53 -5.93 -29.34
N GLN A 221 32.95 -6.13 -30.53
CA GLN A 221 33.55 -6.88 -31.63
C GLN A 221 34.36 -5.99 -32.58
N ASP A 222 34.00 -4.71 -32.70
CA ASP A 222 34.69 -3.70 -33.51
C ASP A 222 34.91 -2.39 -32.72
N PRO A 223 35.86 -2.35 -31.77
CA PRO A 223 36.08 -1.19 -30.91
C PRO A 223 36.57 0.04 -31.70
N GLY A 224 36.02 1.22 -31.40
CA GLY A 224 36.36 2.48 -32.08
C GLY A 224 35.62 2.70 -33.40
N ASN A 225 34.59 1.91 -33.69
CA ASN A 225 33.71 2.15 -34.83
C ASN A 225 32.85 3.41 -34.59
N ALA A 226 33.27 4.52 -35.20
CA ALA A 226 32.63 5.82 -35.04
C ALA A 226 31.14 5.84 -35.43
N THR A 227 30.72 5.01 -36.39
CA THR A 227 29.31 4.91 -36.78
C THR A 227 28.47 4.32 -35.64
N LEU A 228 28.90 3.19 -35.07
CA LEU A 228 28.21 2.56 -33.95
C LEU A 228 28.18 3.48 -32.72
N GLU A 229 29.30 4.15 -32.40
CA GLU A 229 29.37 5.10 -31.29
C GLU A 229 28.40 6.28 -31.47
N SER A 230 28.26 6.79 -32.71
CA SER A 230 27.36 7.91 -33.00
C SER A 230 25.88 7.60 -32.86
N LEU A 231 25.50 6.31 -32.86
CA LEU A 231 24.11 5.84 -32.77
C LEU A 231 23.64 5.61 -31.32
N LEU A 232 24.56 5.54 -30.35
CA LEU A 232 24.20 5.34 -28.95
C LEU A 232 23.31 6.49 -28.43
N GLY A 233 22.19 6.14 -27.80
CA GLY A 233 21.25 7.10 -27.23
C GLY A 233 20.46 7.92 -28.25
N LYS A 234 20.39 7.48 -29.52
CA LYS A 234 19.68 8.17 -30.60
C LYS A 234 18.36 7.51 -31.00
N ALA A 235 18.23 6.21 -30.79
CA ALA A 235 17.13 5.42 -31.34
C ALA A 235 15.77 5.82 -30.74
N ALA A 236 15.69 6.04 -29.43
CA ALA A 236 14.44 6.37 -28.74
C ALA A 236 13.88 7.71 -29.18
N SER A 237 14.71 8.76 -29.19
CA SER A 237 14.30 10.10 -29.61
C SER A 237 13.94 10.13 -31.09
N ALA A 238 14.71 9.46 -31.96
CA ALA A 238 14.37 9.32 -33.37
C ALA A 238 13.01 8.62 -33.55
N ASN A 239 12.78 7.50 -32.85
CA ASN A 239 11.53 6.75 -32.93
C ASN A 239 10.32 7.58 -32.51
N ALA A 240 10.42 8.26 -31.37
CA ALA A 240 9.35 9.11 -30.86
C ALA A 240 9.08 10.33 -31.75
N LYS A 241 10.12 10.95 -32.35
CA LYS A 241 9.94 12.02 -33.35
C LYS A 241 9.22 11.53 -34.60
N LEU A 242 9.53 10.33 -35.09
CA LEU A 242 8.79 9.75 -36.22
C LEU A 242 7.35 9.39 -35.85
N ALA A 243 7.08 9.03 -34.59
CA ALA A 243 5.72 8.88 -34.09
C ALA A 243 4.99 10.24 -34.10
N TYR A 244 5.65 11.31 -33.66
CA TYR A 244 5.10 12.67 -33.73
C TYR A 244 4.81 13.12 -35.17
N GLN A 245 5.74 12.87 -36.11
CA GLN A 245 5.53 13.13 -37.53
C GLN A 245 4.30 12.40 -38.07
N LYS A 246 4.11 11.13 -37.69
CA LYS A 246 2.93 10.35 -38.07
C LYS A 246 1.67 10.94 -37.45
N PHE A 247 1.69 11.36 -36.19
CA PHE A 247 0.58 12.06 -35.56
C PHE A 247 0.15 13.30 -36.35
N GLU A 248 1.10 14.18 -36.70
CA GLU A 248 0.80 15.39 -37.48
C GLU A 248 0.15 15.05 -38.83
N GLN A 249 0.69 14.04 -39.52
CA GLN A 249 0.13 13.56 -40.78
C GLN A 249 -1.32 13.09 -40.60
N ARG A 250 -1.56 12.13 -39.71
CA ARG A 250 -2.88 11.48 -39.57
C ARG A 250 -3.97 12.43 -39.09
N PHE A 251 -3.65 13.36 -38.19
CA PHE A 251 -4.61 14.33 -37.66
C PHE A 251 -4.74 15.61 -38.51
N SER A 252 -4.00 15.71 -39.63
CA SER A 252 -4.21 16.72 -40.67
C SER A 252 -5.08 16.24 -41.84
N GLU A 253 -5.48 14.96 -41.84
CA GLU A 253 -6.31 14.37 -42.89
C GLU A 253 -7.78 14.84 -42.80
N ALA A 254 -8.44 14.98 -43.96
CA ALA A 254 -9.84 15.40 -44.09
C ALA A 254 -10.82 14.55 -43.25
N ARG A 255 -10.46 13.28 -43.01
CA ARG A 255 -11.20 12.37 -42.14
C ARG A 255 -11.31 12.92 -40.71
N PHE A 256 -10.19 13.36 -40.13
CA PHE A 256 -10.20 13.92 -38.79
C PHE A 256 -10.83 15.32 -38.77
N GLU A 257 -10.61 16.15 -39.79
CA GLU A 257 -11.25 17.47 -39.89
C GLU A 257 -12.79 17.38 -39.74
N THR A 258 -13.39 16.36 -40.35
CA THR A 258 -14.84 16.10 -40.25
C THR A 258 -15.26 15.79 -38.80
N LEU A 259 -14.50 14.94 -38.11
CA LEU A 259 -14.77 14.58 -36.71
C LEU A 259 -14.53 15.76 -35.76
N ASN A 260 -13.47 16.53 -35.99
CA ASN A 260 -13.12 17.71 -35.22
C ASN A 260 -14.21 18.79 -35.33
N ALA A 261 -14.79 18.97 -36.52
CA ALA A 261 -15.94 19.85 -36.71
C ALA A 261 -17.19 19.39 -35.94
N ALA A 262 -17.30 18.08 -35.64
CA ALA A 262 -18.34 17.51 -34.78
C ALA A 262 -17.98 17.53 -33.28
N GLY A 263 -16.82 18.07 -32.90
CA GLY A 263 -16.37 18.20 -31.51
C GLY A 263 -15.38 17.13 -31.06
N ALA A 264 -14.81 16.33 -31.97
CA ALA A 264 -13.78 15.37 -31.60
C ALA A 264 -12.45 16.06 -31.24
N HIS A 265 -11.68 15.44 -30.35
CA HIS A 265 -10.34 15.86 -29.99
C HIS A 265 -9.28 15.05 -30.74
N VAL A 266 -8.05 15.57 -30.86
CA VAL A 266 -6.92 14.75 -31.33
C VAL A 266 -6.58 13.70 -30.27
N GLN A 267 -6.20 12.48 -30.68
CA GLN A 267 -5.54 11.55 -29.77
C GLN A 267 -4.09 11.99 -29.60
N ARG A 268 -3.76 12.48 -28.42
CA ARG A 268 -2.44 13.08 -28.16
C ARG A 268 -1.38 11.98 -28.03
N PRO A 269 -0.20 12.11 -28.66
CA PRO A 269 0.96 11.32 -28.31
C PRO A 269 1.31 11.60 -26.84
N LEU A 270 1.51 10.54 -26.07
CA LEU A 270 1.98 10.61 -24.69
C LEU A 270 3.35 9.94 -24.61
N TRP A 271 4.38 10.69 -24.25
CA TRP A 271 5.73 10.17 -24.08
C TRP A 271 5.83 9.48 -22.73
N ALA A 272 5.97 8.16 -22.75
CA ALA A 272 6.08 7.32 -21.56
C ALA A 272 7.50 6.84 -21.35
N SER A 273 7.87 6.58 -20.08
CA SER A 273 9.22 6.16 -19.72
C SER A 273 10.28 7.16 -20.23
N THR A 274 10.14 8.43 -19.85
CA THR A 274 11.01 9.55 -20.26
C THR A 274 12.18 9.82 -19.30
N SER A 275 12.40 8.96 -18.30
CA SER A 275 13.60 8.99 -17.47
C SER A 275 14.80 8.36 -18.18
N ALA A 276 15.96 9.05 -18.23
CA ALA A 276 17.19 8.45 -18.72
C ALA A 276 17.61 7.23 -17.86
N LYS A 277 18.04 6.15 -18.52
CA LYS A 277 18.51 4.92 -17.84
C LYS A 277 20.04 4.79 -17.85
N ASN A 278 20.70 5.51 -18.76
CA ASN A 278 22.15 5.54 -18.89
C ASN A 278 22.68 6.80 -18.18
N PRO A 279 23.56 6.67 -17.17
CA PRO A 279 24.10 7.81 -16.43
C PRO A 279 25.00 8.73 -17.26
N ASN A 280 25.41 8.30 -18.46
CA ASN A 280 26.18 9.14 -19.38
C ASN A 280 25.30 10.12 -20.18
N TYR A 281 23.98 9.95 -20.14
CA TYR A 281 23.03 10.88 -20.77
C TYR A 281 22.55 11.90 -19.76
N ARG A 282 22.09 13.07 -20.25
CA ARG A 282 21.32 13.99 -19.42
C ARG A 282 20.09 13.24 -18.90
N ASP A 283 19.83 13.33 -17.61
CA ASP A 283 18.66 12.76 -16.93
C ASP A 283 17.33 13.27 -17.49
N VAL A 284 17.33 14.45 -18.12
CA VAL A 284 16.20 15.09 -18.81
C VAL A 284 16.20 14.95 -20.34
N VAL A 285 17.10 14.14 -20.92
CA VAL A 285 17.34 14.11 -22.38
C VAL A 285 16.08 13.88 -23.22
N TYR A 286 15.18 12.99 -22.78
CA TYR A 286 13.96 12.67 -23.54
C TYR A 286 12.90 13.76 -23.42
N ALA A 287 12.73 14.31 -22.23
CA ALA A 287 11.82 15.43 -21.98
C ALA A 287 12.22 16.67 -22.80
N GLU A 288 13.52 16.95 -22.94
CA GLU A 288 14.03 18.05 -23.77
C GLU A 288 13.85 17.78 -25.28
N ALA A 289 14.00 16.52 -25.71
CA ALA A 289 13.99 16.14 -27.13
C ALA A 289 12.59 16.03 -27.75
N LEU A 290 11.53 15.96 -26.92
CA LEU A 290 10.18 15.59 -27.36
C LEU A 290 9.11 16.64 -27.00
N ILE A 291 9.50 17.91 -26.89
CA ILE A 291 8.59 19.02 -26.61
C ILE A 291 7.82 19.36 -27.88
N GLY A 292 6.49 19.42 -27.81
CA GLY A 292 5.69 19.85 -28.96
C GLY A 292 4.20 19.99 -28.69
N PRO A 293 3.47 20.70 -29.55
CA PRO A 293 2.05 20.95 -29.36
C PRO A 293 1.24 19.64 -29.42
N ASN A 294 0.16 19.61 -28.62
CA ASN A 294 -0.75 18.48 -28.51
C ASN A 294 -0.09 17.18 -28.02
N THR A 295 0.98 17.27 -27.23
CA THR A 295 1.64 16.09 -26.63
C THR A 295 1.48 16.07 -25.12
N VAL A 296 1.58 14.89 -24.52
CA VAL A 296 1.72 14.71 -23.07
C VAL A 296 3.11 14.11 -22.81
N ASP A 297 3.80 14.52 -21.76
CA ASP A 297 4.92 13.76 -21.20
C ASP A 297 4.52 13.25 -19.81
N THR A 298 4.56 11.94 -19.60
CA THR A 298 4.31 11.35 -18.28
C THR A 298 5.64 11.07 -17.58
N MET A 299 5.93 11.89 -16.58
CA MET A 299 7.22 11.93 -15.92
C MET A 299 7.13 11.34 -14.51
N PRO A 300 8.06 10.45 -14.10
CA PRO A 300 8.17 10.07 -12.69
C PRO A 300 8.63 11.27 -11.85
N PRO A 301 8.42 11.26 -10.52
CA PRO A 301 8.76 12.38 -9.63
C PRO A 301 10.20 12.89 -9.80
N GLN A 302 11.17 11.99 -9.99
CA GLN A 302 12.58 12.34 -10.14
C GLN A 302 12.84 13.09 -11.46
N THR A 303 12.14 12.75 -12.54
CA THR A 303 12.27 13.46 -13.82
C THR A 303 11.61 14.83 -13.78
N ILE A 304 10.47 14.97 -13.08
CA ILE A 304 9.85 16.28 -12.81
C ILE A 304 10.84 17.17 -12.03
N GLU A 305 11.45 16.64 -10.98
CA GLU A 305 12.43 17.37 -10.17
C GLU A 305 13.67 17.78 -10.98
N ALA A 306 14.26 16.87 -11.76
CA ALA A 306 15.40 17.16 -12.62
C ALA A 306 15.07 18.20 -13.69
N PHE A 307 13.92 18.08 -14.35
CA PHE A 307 13.49 19.04 -15.37
C PHE A 307 13.23 20.43 -14.78
N ARG A 308 12.66 20.49 -13.57
CA ARG A 308 12.50 21.75 -12.83
C ARG A 308 13.83 22.42 -12.53
N ASP A 309 14.83 21.64 -12.14
CA ASP A 309 16.16 22.12 -11.74
C ASP A 309 16.96 22.66 -12.94
N HIS A 310 17.05 21.88 -14.03
CA HIS A 310 17.96 22.19 -15.14
C HIS A 310 17.46 21.79 -16.54
N GLY A 311 16.15 21.53 -16.70
CA GLY A 311 15.53 21.27 -18.00
C GLY A 311 15.51 22.50 -18.91
N VAL A 312 15.67 22.29 -20.22
CA VAL A 312 15.70 23.35 -21.23
C VAL A 312 14.53 23.22 -22.21
N VAL A 313 13.70 24.25 -22.30
CA VAL A 313 12.63 24.37 -23.31
C VAL A 313 13.14 25.15 -24.53
N ALA A 314 13.79 24.45 -25.45
CA ALA A 314 14.45 25.06 -26.61
C ALA A 314 13.51 25.42 -27.77
N GLY A 315 12.27 24.91 -27.79
CA GLY A 315 11.35 25.04 -28.90
C GLY A 315 10.42 23.83 -28.99
N ASP A 316 9.87 23.60 -30.17
CA ASP A 316 9.00 22.46 -30.47
C ASP A 316 9.86 21.28 -30.98
N THR A 317 10.77 20.83 -30.11
CA THR A 317 11.85 19.86 -30.43
C THR A 317 11.36 18.52 -30.96
N ALA A 318 10.11 18.11 -30.67
CA ALA A 318 9.49 16.91 -31.23
C ALA A 318 9.32 16.99 -32.76
N SER A 319 9.11 18.20 -33.29
CA SER A 319 8.93 18.45 -34.74
C SER A 319 10.24 18.75 -35.49
N GLU A 320 11.33 18.94 -34.76
CA GLU A 320 12.62 19.28 -35.33
C GLU A 320 13.39 18.02 -35.76
N GLY A 321 14.04 18.06 -36.92
CA GLY A 321 15.00 17.04 -37.31
C GLY A 321 14.40 15.70 -37.76
N TYR A 322 13.21 15.68 -38.38
CA TYR A 322 12.65 14.45 -38.96
C TYR A 322 13.59 13.75 -39.95
N ASP A 323 14.30 14.51 -40.79
CA ASP A 323 15.29 13.95 -41.71
C ASP A 323 16.47 13.29 -40.99
N GLU A 324 16.84 13.77 -39.80
CA GLU A 324 17.85 13.12 -38.96
C GLU A 324 17.28 11.86 -38.31
N ALA A 325 16.04 11.92 -37.82
CA ALA A 325 15.37 10.76 -37.24
C ALA A 325 15.20 9.60 -38.24
N HIS A 326 14.82 9.88 -39.48
CA HIS A 326 14.79 8.89 -40.57
C HIS A 326 16.19 8.32 -40.83
N ARG A 327 17.21 9.18 -40.94
CA ARG A 327 18.60 8.73 -41.12
C ARG A 327 19.10 7.84 -39.99
N VAL A 328 18.76 8.13 -38.73
CA VAL A 328 19.11 7.25 -37.60
C VAL A 328 18.49 5.87 -37.76
N MET A 329 17.22 5.78 -38.18
CA MET A 329 16.57 4.48 -38.44
C MET A 329 17.22 3.71 -39.59
N GLU A 330 17.56 4.40 -40.68
CA GLU A 330 18.29 3.82 -41.80
C GLU A 330 19.68 3.30 -41.36
N GLN A 331 20.44 4.11 -40.63
CA GLN A 331 21.77 3.75 -40.12
C GLN A 331 21.72 2.57 -39.14
N LEU A 332 20.69 2.51 -38.27
CA LEU A 332 20.47 1.35 -37.41
C LEU A 332 20.27 0.07 -38.23
N ALA A 333 19.47 0.13 -39.30
CA ALA A 333 19.28 -1.00 -40.20
C ALA A 333 20.58 -1.38 -40.95
N GLU A 334 21.37 -0.40 -41.41
CA GLU A 334 22.66 -0.63 -42.07
C GLU A 334 23.67 -1.36 -41.18
N VAL A 335 23.68 -1.07 -39.88
CA VAL A 335 24.53 -1.78 -38.91
C VAL A 335 23.89 -3.08 -38.40
N GLY A 336 22.74 -3.47 -38.95
CA GLY A 336 22.05 -4.72 -38.69
C GLY A 336 21.25 -4.72 -37.38
N ILE A 337 20.68 -3.59 -36.98
CA ILE A 337 19.67 -3.49 -35.92
C ILE A 337 18.29 -3.47 -36.56
N ASP A 338 17.49 -4.51 -36.28
CA ASP A 338 16.11 -4.60 -36.74
C ASP A 338 15.18 -3.95 -35.71
N MET A 339 14.69 -2.74 -36.03
CA MET A 339 13.78 -2.00 -35.15
C MET A 339 12.39 -2.64 -35.03
N GLU A 340 11.94 -3.43 -36.01
CA GLU A 340 10.67 -4.17 -35.89
C GLU A 340 10.82 -5.26 -34.82
N GLN A 341 11.91 -6.04 -34.88
CA GLN A 341 12.19 -7.06 -33.87
C GLN A 341 12.40 -6.43 -32.48
N VAL A 342 13.18 -5.35 -32.37
CA VAL A 342 13.41 -4.66 -31.09
C VAL A 342 12.11 -4.18 -30.47
N THR A 343 11.23 -3.56 -31.25
CA THR A 343 9.96 -3.03 -30.72
C THR A 343 8.96 -4.13 -30.39
N GLN A 344 8.99 -5.27 -31.09
CA GLN A 344 8.21 -6.46 -30.73
C GLN A 344 8.71 -7.09 -29.43
N ASP A 345 10.02 -7.27 -29.28
CA ASP A 345 10.62 -7.80 -28.04
C ASP A 345 10.31 -6.90 -26.84
N LEU A 346 10.29 -5.58 -27.02
CA LEU A 346 9.92 -4.61 -26.00
C LEU A 346 8.44 -4.68 -25.61
N LEU A 347 7.54 -4.92 -26.58
CA LEU A 347 6.13 -5.16 -26.31
C LEU A 347 5.95 -6.42 -25.46
N ASP A 348 6.52 -7.54 -25.90
CA ASP A 348 6.37 -8.84 -25.23
C ASP A 348 6.98 -8.81 -23.81
N ALA A 349 8.18 -8.23 -23.67
CA ALA A 349 8.81 -8.01 -22.37
C ALA A 349 8.01 -7.03 -21.50
N GLY A 350 7.39 -6.02 -22.10
CA GLY A 350 6.56 -5.04 -21.41
C GLY A 350 5.29 -5.67 -20.81
N VAL A 351 4.56 -6.44 -21.60
CA VAL A 351 3.38 -7.20 -21.15
C VAL A 351 3.77 -8.16 -20.04
N LYS A 352 4.86 -8.92 -20.23
CA LYS A 352 5.37 -9.85 -19.21
C LYS A 352 5.74 -9.14 -17.90
N ALA A 353 6.49 -8.04 -17.97
CA ALA A 353 6.91 -7.32 -16.76
C ALA A 353 5.72 -6.75 -15.98
N PHE A 354 4.66 -6.33 -16.67
CA PHE A 354 3.42 -5.88 -16.03
C PHE A 354 2.64 -7.03 -15.41
N ALA A 355 2.52 -8.18 -16.09
CA ALA A 355 1.92 -9.38 -15.51
C ALA A 355 2.69 -9.84 -14.26
N ASP A 356 4.03 -9.91 -14.33
CA ASP A 356 4.86 -10.30 -13.19
C ASP A 356 4.70 -9.32 -12.00
N SER A 357 4.61 -8.02 -12.27
CA SER A 357 4.37 -6.98 -11.24
C SER A 357 2.96 -7.09 -10.64
N TYR A 358 1.97 -7.41 -11.47
CA TYR A 358 0.59 -7.61 -11.04
C TYR A 358 0.43 -8.86 -10.16
N ASP A 359 1.01 -9.98 -10.57
CA ASP A 359 1.01 -11.19 -9.75
C ASP A 359 1.72 -10.95 -8.40
N ALA A 360 2.78 -10.13 -8.39
CA ALA A 360 3.47 -9.76 -7.17
C ALA A 360 2.59 -8.94 -6.23
N ILE A 361 1.91 -7.91 -6.72
CA ILE A 361 1.02 -7.10 -5.88
C ILE A 361 -0.17 -7.92 -5.35
N ILE A 362 -0.79 -8.78 -6.16
CA ILE A 362 -1.91 -9.60 -5.71
C ILE A 362 -1.46 -10.58 -4.61
N ARG A 363 -0.26 -11.17 -4.74
CA ARG A 363 0.33 -11.98 -3.67
C ARG A 363 0.61 -11.15 -2.41
N ASP A 364 1.17 -9.96 -2.55
CA ASP A 364 1.52 -9.13 -1.41
C ASP A 364 0.28 -8.59 -0.68
N VAL A 365 -0.78 -8.24 -1.41
CA VAL A 365 -2.10 -7.91 -0.85
C VAL A 365 -2.65 -9.10 -0.08
N ALA A 366 -2.60 -10.32 -0.64
CA ALA A 366 -3.04 -11.52 0.06
C ALA A 366 -2.27 -11.72 1.39
N LEU A 367 -0.94 -11.57 1.37
CA LEU A 367 -0.10 -11.66 2.56
C LEU A 367 -0.41 -10.57 3.60
N LYS A 368 -0.73 -9.36 3.14
CA LYS A 368 -1.12 -8.24 4.02
C LYS A 368 -2.50 -8.49 4.64
N VAL A 369 -3.46 -9.00 3.87
CA VAL A 369 -4.79 -9.40 4.35
C VAL A 369 -4.68 -10.51 5.39
N ASP A 370 -3.88 -11.54 5.15
CA ASP A 370 -3.61 -12.60 6.12
C ASP A 370 -3.00 -12.05 7.41
N ARG A 371 -2.05 -11.12 7.30
CA ARG A 371 -1.41 -10.45 8.45
C ARG A 371 -2.41 -9.65 9.28
N LEU A 372 -3.24 -8.83 8.63
CA LEU A 372 -4.23 -7.99 9.29
C LEU A 372 -5.38 -8.82 9.88
N SER A 373 -5.77 -9.91 9.22
CA SER A 373 -6.79 -10.85 9.71
C SER A 373 -6.28 -11.71 10.89
N GLY A 374 -4.98 -12.02 10.91
CA GLY A 374 -4.34 -12.84 11.93
C GLY A 374 -4.19 -12.17 13.30
N GLY A 375 -4.38 -10.85 13.41
CA GLY A 375 -4.39 -10.12 14.68
C GLY A 375 -3.04 -10.01 15.41
N PHE A 376 -1.92 -10.37 14.77
CA PHE A 376 -0.57 -10.24 15.31
C PHE A 376 0.15 -9.09 14.59
N GLY A 377 0.62 -8.09 15.34
CA GLY A 377 1.44 -6.99 14.82
C GLY A 377 2.79 -7.46 14.25
N ASP A 378 3.62 -6.51 13.79
CA ASP A 378 4.85 -6.78 13.06
C ASP A 378 5.74 -7.85 13.73
N ARG A 379 6.06 -8.88 12.94
CA ARG A 379 6.92 -9.98 13.37
C ARG A 379 8.34 -9.43 13.53
N GLN A 380 8.78 -9.26 14.77
CA GLN A 380 10.15 -8.83 15.04
C GLN A 380 11.15 -9.91 14.59
N HIS A 381 12.05 -9.55 13.67
CA HIS A 381 13.17 -10.39 13.27
C HIS A 381 14.38 -10.10 14.16
N TYR A 382 14.82 -11.12 14.89
CA TYR A 382 16.08 -11.10 15.62
C TYR A 382 17.11 -11.96 14.87
N ASP A 383 18.27 -11.39 14.55
CA ASP A 383 19.39 -12.12 13.98
C ASP A 383 20.18 -12.82 15.09
N LEU A 384 20.29 -14.15 15.03
CA LEU A 384 21.12 -14.96 15.94
C LEU A 384 22.59 -15.05 15.46
N ALA A 385 22.98 -14.15 14.57
CA ALA A 385 24.29 -14.01 13.96
C ALA A 385 24.77 -15.34 13.36
N SER A 386 25.95 -15.82 13.78
CA SER A 386 26.54 -17.06 13.28
C SER A 386 25.68 -18.31 13.52
N THR A 387 24.69 -18.23 14.41
CA THR A 387 23.81 -19.35 14.77
C THR A 387 22.55 -19.42 13.92
N THR A 388 22.20 -18.35 13.20
CA THR A 388 20.94 -18.23 12.43
C THR A 388 20.76 -19.41 11.47
N LYS A 389 21.78 -19.75 10.68
CA LYS A 389 21.72 -20.86 9.71
C LYS A 389 21.56 -22.23 10.36
N ALA A 390 22.21 -22.46 11.50
CA ALA A 390 22.10 -23.73 12.23
C ALA A 390 20.71 -23.88 12.87
N VAL A 391 20.15 -22.79 13.39
CA VAL A 391 18.79 -22.75 13.95
C VAL A 391 17.75 -22.92 12.86
N GLU A 392 17.89 -22.27 11.70
CA GLU A 392 16.99 -22.42 10.56
C GLU A 392 16.99 -23.85 10.01
N GLN A 393 18.16 -24.49 9.91
CA GLN A 393 18.28 -25.88 9.49
C GLN A 393 17.69 -26.86 10.52
N ALA A 394 17.93 -26.62 11.81
CA ALA A 394 17.37 -27.46 12.87
C ALA A 394 15.85 -27.27 13.01
N ALA A 395 15.35 -26.07 12.75
CA ALA A 395 13.95 -25.70 12.88
C ALA A 395 13.23 -25.68 11.52
N GLY A 396 13.54 -26.60 10.61
CA GLY A 396 12.91 -26.68 9.27
C GLY A 396 11.38 -26.46 9.30
N ALA A 397 10.81 -25.90 8.22
CA ALA A 397 9.41 -25.43 8.20
C ALA A 397 8.40 -26.47 8.70
N GLU A 398 8.61 -27.74 8.35
CA GLU A 398 7.81 -28.88 8.77
C GLU A 398 7.97 -29.18 10.28
N ALA A 399 9.19 -29.11 10.82
CA ALA A 399 9.44 -29.27 12.25
C ALA A 399 8.81 -28.14 13.08
N LYS A 400 8.79 -26.90 12.57
CA LYS A 400 8.10 -25.77 13.21
C LYS A 400 6.59 -25.99 13.30
N ALA A 401 5.98 -26.46 12.20
CA ALA A 401 4.55 -26.74 12.16
C ALA A 401 4.17 -27.86 13.15
N VAL A 402 4.94 -28.96 13.16
CA VAL A 402 4.71 -30.11 14.05
C VAL A 402 4.91 -29.73 15.53
N VAL A 403 5.96 -28.98 15.87
CA VAL A 403 6.17 -28.54 17.26
C VAL A 403 5.06 -27.59 17.71
N ALA A 404 4.67 -26.62 16.88
CA ALA A 404 3.58 -25.70 17.20
C ALA A 404 2.27 -26.46 17.42
N GLU A 405 1.90 -27.35 16.49
CA GLU A 405 0.70 -28.19 16.59
C GLU A 405 0.69 -29.01 17.89
N ARG A 406 1.82 -29.62 18.25
CA ARG A 406 1.95 -30.43 19.48
C ARG A 406 1.89 -29.59 20.76
N ILE A 407 2.38 -28.35 20.75
CA ILE A 407 2.20 -27.41 21.87
C ILE A 407 0.71 -27.06 22.00
N TRP A 408 0.04 -26.70 20.89
CA TRP A 408 -1.38 -26.33 20.88
C TRP A 408 -2.31 -27.48 21.29
N SER A 409 -1.96 -28.73 20.95
CA SER A 409 -2.68 -29.93 21.41
C SER A 409 -2.33 -30.36 22.84
N ARG A 410 -1.45 -29.61 23.53
CA ARG A 410 -0.93 -29.89 24.87
C ARG A 410 -0.29 -31.29 24.97
N ASP A 411 0.38 -31.73 23.91
CA ASP A 411 1.01 -33.05 23.85
C ASP A 411 2.24 -33.13 24.77
N PRO A 412 2.20 -33.92 25.87
CA PRO A 412 3.32 -34.02 26.80
C PRO A 412 4.52 -34.77 26.22
N ASP A 413 4.30 -35.63 25.21
CA ASP A 413 5.35 -36.41 24.58
C ASP A 413 6.26 -35.54 23.71
N LEU A 414 5.94 -34.25 23.56
CA LEU A 414 6.87 -33.27 23.00
C LEU A 414 8.09 -33.06 23.91
N TRP A 415 7.90 -33.11 25.23
CA TRP A 415 8.97 -32.87 26.22
C TRP A 415 9.45 -34.13 26.93
N LYS A 416 8.53 -35.02 27.29
CA LYS A 416 8.84 -36.27 28.00
C LYS A 416 8.03 -37.44 27.45
N PRO A 417 8.45 -38.02 26.31
CA PRO A 417 7.77 -39.17 25.71
C PRO A 417 7.55 -40.31 26.71
N GLY A 418 6.30 -40.75 26.87
CA GLY A 418 5.96 -41.95 27.64
C GLY A 418 5.92 -41.79 29.17
N ASP A 419 6.07 -40.57 29.70
CA ASP A 419 5.99 -40.30 31.14
C ASP A 419 4.59 -39.78 31.53
N ALA A 420 3.67 -40.70 31.81
CA ALA A 420 2.28 -40.36 32.12
C ALA A 420 2.12 -39.45 33.36
N ALA A 421 3.00 -39.61 34.36
CA ALA A 421 2.96 -38.82 35.59
C ALA A 421 3.36 -37.36 35.32
N HIS A 422 4.42 -37.13 34.53
CA HIS A 422 4.78 -35.79 34.10
C HIS A 422 3.82 -35.22 33.05
N GLY A 423 3.15 -36.08 32.26
CA GLY A 423 2.23 -35.63 31.23
C GLY A 423 1.05 -34.83 31.78
N ALA A 424 0.56 -35.18 32.98
CA ALA A 424 -0.46 -34.38 33.66
C ALA A 424 0.05 -32.99 34.07
N VAL A 425 1.28 -32.90 34.58
CA VAL A 425 1.91 -31.63 34.97
C VAL A 425 2.13 -30.73 33.75
N ILE A 426 2.58 -31.29 32.64
CA ILE A 426 2.83 -30.54 31.39
C ILE A 426 1.52 -29.98 30.83
N ARG A 427 0.48 -30.82 30.71
CA ARG A 427 -0.84 -30.37 30.25
C ARG A 427 -1.41 -29.25 31.11
N ASN A 428 -1.22 -29.33 32.42
CA ASN A 428 -1.64 -28.28 33.34
C ASN A 428 -0.83 -26.98 33.09
N ARG A 429 0.49 -27.05 32.92
CA ARG A 429 1.33 -25.85 32.66
C ARG A 429 1.06 -25.15 31.32
N LEU A 430 0.34 -25.78 30.40
CA LEU A 430 -0.06 -25.21 29.11
C LEU A 430 -1.50 -24.64 29.11
N GLY A 431 -2.12 -24.50 30.29
CA GLY A 431 -3.47 -23.93 30.41
C GLY A 431 -3.61 -22.52 29.83
N TRP A 432 -2.51 -21.76 29.81
CA TRP A 432 -2.48 -20.38 29.33
C TRP A 432 -2.62 -20.22 27.82
N LEU A 433 -2.46 -21.28 27.01
CA LEU A 433 -2.43 -21.17 25.54
C LEU A 433 -3.70 -20.50 24.95
N ASN A 434 -4.85 -20.73 25.57
CA ASN A 434 -6.13 -20.19 25.10
C ASN A 434 -6.58 -18.96 25.91
N VAL A 435 -5.70 -18.37 26.73
CA VAL A 435 -6.06 -17.27 27.64
C VAL A 435 -6.59 -16.06 26.88
N THR A 436 -6.07 -15.76 25.70
CA THR A 436 -6.53 -14.61 24.90
C THR A 436 -7.97 -14.77 24.42
N GLN A 437 -8.35 -15.99 23.98
CA GLN A 437 -9.71 -16.32 23.57
C GLN A 437 -10.67 -16.31 24.76
N LEU A 438 -10.22 -16.86 25.90
CA LEU A 438 -10.98 -16.82 27.16
C LEU A 438 -11.23 -15.37 27.60
N MET A 439 -10.18 -14.57 27.71
CA MET A 439 -10.27 -13.18 28.19
C MET A 439 -11.03 -12.27 27.23
N ARG A 440 -11.08 -12.58 25.93
CA ARG A 440 -11.96 -11.88 24.97
C ARG A 440 -13.43 -11.99 25.39
N GLY A 441 -13.85 -13.13 25.93
CA GLY A 441 -15.20 -13.32 26.49
C GLY A 441 -15.46 -12.47 27.74
N HIS A 442 -14.42 -12.11 28.49
CA HIS A 442 -14.51 -11.27 29.70
C HIS A 442 -14.27 -9.77 29.43
N LEU A 443 -14.01 -9.37 28.19
CA LEU A 443 -13.64 -7.99 27.87
C LEU A 443 -14.71 -6.98 28.29
N ALA A 444 -15.98 -7.28 28.02
CA ALA A 444 -17.09 -6.42 28.40
C ALA A 444 -17.18 -6.21 29.92
N GLU A 445 -16.93 -7.28 30.70
CA GLU A 445 -16.91 -7.24 32.16
C GLU A 445 -15.75 -6.38 32.68
N LEU A 446 -14.54 -6.57 32.13
CA LEU A 446 -13.36 -5.78 32.52
C LEU A 446 -13.53 -4.29 32.20
N LEU A 447 -14.09 -3.96 31.04
CA LEU A 447 -14.40 -2.58 30.67
C LEU A 447 -15.44 -1.97 31.61
N ALA A 448 -16.48 -2.74 31.99
CA ALA A 448 -17.46 -2.30 32.97
C ALA A 448 -16.82 -1.97 34.33
N VAL A 449 -15.90 -2.82 34.80
CA VAL A 449 -15.16 -2.56 36.04
C VAL A 449 -14.28 -1.31 35.93
N GLY A 450 -13.61 -1.10 34.78
CA GLY A 450 -12.88 0.15 34.52
C GLY A 450 -13.77 1.39 34.62
N MET A 451 -15.00 1.33 34.08
CA MET A 451 -15.97 2.42 34.20
C MET A 451 -16.42 2.63 35.66
N GLU A 452 -16.70 1.56 36.40
CA GLU A 452 -17.09 1.64 37.81
C GLU A 452 -15.99 2.24 38.70
N VAL A 453 -14.73 1.93 38.41
CA VAL A 453 -13.56 2.50 39.10
C VAL A 453 -13.46 4.00 38.85
N ARG A 454 -13.69 4.43 37.60
CA ARG A 454 -13.73 5.85 37.23
C ARG A 454 -14.89 6.59 37.91
N GLU A 455 -16.08 5.99 37.94
CA GLU A 455 -17.25 6.55 38.64
C GLU A 455 -17.01 6.66 40.15
N ALA A 456 -16.29 5.70 40.74
CA ALA A 456 -15.87 5.75 42.13
C ALA A 456 -14.78 6.81 42.40
N SER A 457 -14.30 7.52 41.36
CA SER A 457 -13.29 8.56 41.45
C SER A 457 -12.03 8.11 42.17
N TRP A 458 -11.60 6.87 41.90
CA TRP A 458 -10.33 6.38 42.44
C TRP A 458 -9.16 7.11 41.77
N ARG A 459 -8.25 7.61 42.60
CA ARG A 459 -6.97 8.19 42.18
C ARG A 459 -5.87 7.14 42.19
N ASP A 460 -5.99 6.15 43.05
CA ASP A 460 -4.97 5.12 43.26
C ASP A 460 -5.63 3.74 43.25
N CYS A 461 -4.93 2.77 42.68
CA CYS A 461 -5.26 1.37 42.76
C CYS A 461 -4.02 0.61 43.24
N VAL A 462 -4.12 -0.12 44.36
CA VAL A 462 -2.99 -0.87 44.91
C VAL A 462 -3.21 -2.36 44.73
N LEU A 463 -2.35 -2.99 43.94
CA LEU A 463 -2.29 -4.43 43.82
C LEU A 463 -1.57 -5.03 45.02
N LEU A 464 -2.30 -5.84 45.77
CA LEU A 464 -1.83 -6.63 46.89
C LEU A 464 -1.53 -8.04 46.37
N GLY A 465 -0.30 -8.27 45.96
CA GLY A 465 0.14 -9.54 45.37
C GLY A 465 1.62 -9.79 45.62
N MET A 466 2.01 -11.06 45.71
CA MET A 466 3.40 -11.47 45.82
C MET A 466 3.85 -12.33 44.63
N GLY A 467 5.07 -12.07 44.15
CA GLY A 467 5.75 -12.86 43.13
C GLY A 467 4.95 -13.04 41.83
N GLY A 468 4.44 -14.25 41.57
CA GLY A 468 3.71 -14.55 40.32
C GLY A 468 2.43 -13.72 40.09
N SER A 469 1.98 -12.97 41.09
CA SER A 469 0.82 -12.07 41.00
C SER A 469 1.18 -10.59 40.86
N SER A 470 2.45 -10.22 40.99
CA SER A 470 2.94 -8.83 40.93
C SER A 470 3.75 -8.55 39.67
N LEU A 471 4.53 -9.53 39.18
CA LEU A 471 5.52 -9.31 38.11
C LEU A 471 4.93 -8.79 36.81
N CYS A 472 3.83 -9.39 36.32
CA CYS A 472 3.20 -8.95 35.07
C CYS A 472 2.57 -7.55 35.23
N PRO A 473 1.75 -7.28 36.26
CA PRO A 473 1.28 -5.93 36.55
C PRO A 473 2.39 -4.88 36.69
N GLU A 474 3.52 -5.24 37.30
CA GLU A 474 4.66 -4.33 37.47
C GLU A 474 5.33 -3.99 36.13
N VAL A 475 5.49 -4.98 35.24
CA VAL A 475 5.98 -4.75 33.88
C VAL A 475 5.01 -3.86 33.11
N LEU A 476 3.70 -4.14 33.18
CA LEU A 476 2.68 -3.34 32.49
C LEU A 476 2.67 -1.89 32.99
N ARG A 477 2.67 -1.69 34.32
CA ARG A 477 2.72 -0.37 34.96
C ARG A 477 3.96 0.41 34.55
N THR A 478 5.13 -0.21 34.59
CA THR A 478 6.40 0.46 34.27
C THR A 478 6.50 0.80 32.79
N SER A 479 5.95 -0.06 31.92
CA SER A 479 6.04 0.11 30.46
C SER A 479 5.00 1.09 29.90
N LEU A 480 3.78 1.08 30.44
CA LEU A 480 2.65 1.83 29.90
C LEU A 480 2.26 3.04 30.75
N GLY A 481 2.64 3.05 32.03
CA GLY A 481 2.19 4.05 32.99
C GLY A 481 0.67 4.00 33.22
N SER A 482 0.11 5.14 33.61
CA SER A 482 -1.33 5.33 33.79
C SER A 482 -1.83 6.38 32.80
N ALA A 483 -2.92 6.06 32.09
CA ALA A 483 -3.54 7.00 31.15
C ALA A 483 -4.13 8.21 31.89
N ALA A 484 -4.21 9.35 31.21
CA ALA A 484 -4.78 10.57 31.78
C ALA A 484 -6.21 10.33 32.29
N GLY A 485 -6.48 10.72 33.54
CA GLY A 485 -7.79 10.55 34.17
C GLY A 485 -8.09 9.14 34.68
N GLN A 486 -7.13 8.20 34.63
CA GLN A 486 -7.21 6.88 35.23
C GLN A 486 -6.40 6.83 36.54
N PRO A 487 -6.75 5.93 37.49
CA PRO A 487 -5.99 5.79 38.72
C PRO A 487 -4.55 5.33 38.45
N VAL A 488 -3.64 5.78 39.31
CA VAL A 488 -2.27 5.27 39.35
C VAL A 488 -2.30 3.86 39.93
N LEU A 489 -1.75 2.90 39.19
CA LEU A 489 -1.54 1.55 39.70
C LEU A 489 -0.28 1.53 40.57
N HIS A 490 -0.36 0.97 41.76
CA HIS A 490 0.76 0.67 42.64
C HIS A 490 0.83 -0.85 42.83
N VAL A 491 2.03 -1.43 42.82
CA VAL A 491 2.22 -2.87 43.05
C VAL A 491 2.95 -3.07 44.36
N LEU A 492 2.29 -3.70 45.33
CA LEU A 492 2.84 -3.95 46.65
C LEU A 492 3.31 -5.40 46.78
N ASP A 493 4.54 -5.63 46.33
CA ASP A 493 5.26 -6.91 46.36
C ASP A 493 6.41 -6.86 47.39
N THR A 494 6.07 -6.58 48.64
CA THR A 494 7.05 -6.47 49.74
C THR A 494 6.42 -6.85 51.06
N THR A 495 7.24 -7.30 52.01
CA THR A 495 6.84 -7.51 53.42
C THR A 495 7.51 -6.51 54.37
N ASP A 496 8.25 -5.53 53.83
CA ASP A 496 8.92 -4.50 54.63
C ASP A 496 7.88 -3.53 55.23
N PRO A 497 7.73 -3.48 56.56
CA PRO A 497 6.74 -2.62 57.21
C PRO A 497 7.00 -1.12 56.96
N VAL A 498 8.24 -0.70 56.70
CA VAL A 498 8.56 0.70 56.39
C VAL A 498 8.00 1.07 55.03
N ALA A 499 8.27 0.26 54.01
CA ALA A 499 7.76 0.47 52.65
C ALA A 499 6.23 0.46 52.62
N ILE A 500 5.59 -0.48 53.33
CA ILE A 500 4.13 -0.54 53.44
C ILE A 500 3.58 0.72 54.13
N ALA A 501 4.22 1.19 55.20
CA ALA A 501 3.79 2.40 55.91
C ALA A 501 3.96 3.67 55.07
N GLU A 502 5.05 3.77 54.29
CA GLU A 502 5.28 4.88 53.37
C GLU A 502 4.22 4.91 52.27
N GLN A 503 3.99 3.79 51.58
CA GLN A 503 2.92 3.68 50.59
C GLN A 503 1.56 4.05 51.19
N THR A 504 1.26 3.57 52.40
CA THR A 504 -0.03 3.86 53.07
C THR A 504 -0.23 5.36 53.32
N ARG A 505 0.83 6.12 53.62
CA ARG A 505 0.73 7.58 53.89
C ARG A 505 0.41 8.41 52.66
N GLU A 506 0.72 7.91 51.48
CA GLU A 506 0.49 8.61 50.21
C GLU A 506 -0.94 8.43 49.67
N LEU A 507 -1.68 7.46 50.21
CA LEU A 507 -3.01 7.08 49.74
C LEU A 507 -4.12 7.86 50.47
N ASP A 508 -5.18 8.17 49.74
CA ASP A 508 -6.44 8.67 50.32
C ASP A 508 -7.45 7.52 50.43
N PRO A 509 -7.84 7.10 51.65
CA PRO A 509 -8.73 5.96 51.83
C PRO A 509 -10.11 6.14 51.16
N ARG A 510 -10.55 7.36 50.84
CA ARG A 510 -11.82 7.58 50.12
C ARG A 510 -11.68 7.46 48.61
N HIS A 511 -10.47 7.54 48.09
CA HIS A 511 -10.16 7.59 46.66
C HIS A 511 -9.14 6.51 46.24
N THR A 512 -8.97 5.46 47.04
CA THR A 512 -8.07 4.33 46.71
C THR A 512 -8.84 3.02 46.65
N GLY A 513 -8.56 2.21 45.62
CA GLY A 513 -9.00 0.82 45.52
C GLY A 513 -7.86 -0.18 45.69
N PHE A 514 -8.20 -1.42 46.03
CA PHE A 514 -7.26 -2.50 46.31
C PHE A 514 -7.62 -3.74 45.50
N ILE A 515 -6.64 -4.30 44.79
CA ILE A 515 -6.78 -5.57 44.07
C ILE A 515 -6.04 -6.63 44.85
N VAL A 516 -6.75 -7.58 45.44
CA VAL A 516 -6.18 -8.69 46.22
C VAL A 516 -5.97 -9.87 45.28
N SER A 517 -4.73 -10.17 44.94
CA SER A 517 -4.38 -11.23 43.98
C SER A 517 -3.63 -12.37 44.66
N SER A 518 -4.22 -13.55 44.68
CA SER A 518 -3.59 -14.77 45.22
C SER A 518 -4.22 -15.98 44.57
N LYS A 519 -3.42 -16.85 43.93
CA LYS A 519 -3.94 -18.05 43.27
C LYS A 519 -4.71 -18.97 44.23
N SER A 520 -4.09 -19.33 45.35
CA SER A 520 -4.70 -20.21 46.36
C SER A 520 -5.70 -19.50 47.27
N GLY A 521 -5.71 -18.16 47.25
CA GLY A 521 -6.43 -17.35 48.23
C GLY A 521 -5.88 -17.45 49.66
N THR A 522 -4.69 -18.01 49.84
CA THR A 522 -4.08 -18.28 51.16
C THR A 522 -2.68 -17.69 51.35
N THR A 523 -2.16 -16.96 50.36
CA THR A 523 -0.84 -16.31 50.44
C THR A 523 -0.80 -15.36 51.64
N LEU A 524 0.06 -15.65 52.61
CA LEU A 524 0.06 -14.97 53.91
C LEU A 524 0.35 -13.48 53.78
N GLU A 525 1.29 -13.11 52.92
CA GLU A 525 1.69 -11.74 52.62
C GLU A 525 0.51 -10.95 52.04
N THR A 526 -0.13 -11.48 50.99
CA THR A 526 -1.34 -10.88 50.38
C THR A 526 -2.46 -10.72 51.40
N LEU A 527 -2.71 -11.73 52.25
CA LEU A 527 -3.76 -11.65 53.27
C LEU A 527 -3.41 -10.67 54.39
N SER A 528 -2.13 -10.51 54.72
CA SER A 528 -1.64 -9.52 55.67
C SER A 528 -1.84 -8.10 55.12
N HIS A 529 -1.55 -7.88 53.84
CA HIS A 529 -1.87 -6.62 53.16
C HIS A 529 -3.37 -6.34 53.14
N LEU A 530 -4.20 -7.34 52.82
CA LEU A 530 -5.65 -7.19 52.88
C LEU A 530 -6.11 -6.78 54.28
N ALA A 531 -5.60 -7.42 55.34
CA ALA A 531 -5.97 -7.06 56.71
C ALA A 531 -5.59 -5.61 57.05
N HIS A 532 -4.37 -5.18 56.68
CA HIS A 532 -3.89 -3.81 56.87
C HIS A 532 -4.75 -2.78 56.14
N PHE A 533 -4.95 -2.95 54.83
CA PHE A 533 -5.69 -1.95 54.03
C PHE A 533 -7.20 -2.00 54.29
N TRP A 534 -7.74 -3.13 54.73
CA TRP A 534 -9.11 -3.20 55.23
C TRP A 534 -9.30 -2.28 56.44
N GLU A 535 -8.36 -2.32 57.39
CA GLU A 535 -8.38 -1.45 58.56
C GLU A 535 -8.11 0.01 58.20
N PHE A 536 -7.24 0.28 57.23
CA PHE A 536 -7.00 1.62 56.68
C PHE A 536 -8.30 2.26 56.15
N ILE A 537 -9.08 1.53 55.34
CA ILE A 537 -10.38 2.01 54.84
C ILE A 537 -11.40 2.15 55.98
N ARG A 538 -11.48 1.15 56.87
CA ARG A 538 -12.47 1.12 57.96
C ARG A 538 -12.25 2.25 58.96
N SER A 539 -11.01 2.50 59.37
CA SER A 539 -10.64 3.55 60.34
C SER A 539 -10.87 4.97 59.79
N ALA A 540 -10.84 5.14 58.47
CA ALA A 540 -11.20 6.39 57.80
C ALA A 540 -12.72 6.67 57.74
N GLY A 541 -13.55 5.76 58.27
CA GLY A 541 -15.00 5.91 58.32
C GLY A 541 -15.69 5.75 56.96
N VAL A 542 -15.06 5.06 56.00
CA VAL A 542 -15.64 4.82 54.68
C VAL A 542 -16.84 3.87 54.79
N PRO A 543 -18.04 4.25 54.30
CA PRO A 543 -19.18 3.34 54.28
C PRO A 543 -18.95 2.23 53.26
N GLN A 544 -19.29 0.99 53.61
CA GLN A 544 -19.10 -0.21 52.78
C GLN A 544 -17.65 -0.42 52.30
N PRO A 545 -16.69 -0.69 53.23
CA PRO A 545 -15.27 -0.88 52.90
C PRO A 545 -15.03 -1.86 51.75
N GLY A 546 -15.82 -2.94 51.65
CA GLY A 546 -15.74 -3.93 50.58
C GLY A 546 -15.78 -3.35 49.17
N ARG A 547 -16.48 -2.23 48.94
CA ARG A 547 -16.55 -1.61 47.60
C ARG A 547 -15.22 -1.02 47.12
N HIS A 548 -14.21 -0.96 47.98
CA HIS A 548 -12.83 -0.58 47.66
C HIS A 548 -11.95 -1.79 47.28
N PHE A 549 -12.45 -3.02 47.38
CA PHE A 549 -11.66 -4.23 47.14
C PHE A 549 -12.17 -5.03 45.95
N ILE A 550 -11.23 -5.57 45.19
CA ILE A 550 -11.44 -6.55 44.11
C ILE A 550 -10.59 -7.78 44.45
N ALA A 551 -11.13 -8.99 44.29
CA ALA A 551 -10.37 -10.22 44.45
C ALA A 551 -10.03 -10.85 43.09
N VAL A 552 -8.84 -11.43 42.98
CA VAL A 552 -8.41 -12.26 41.84
C VAL A 552 -7.83 -13.56 42.40
N SER A 553 -8.45 -14.69 42.09
CA SER A 553 -8.10 -15.98 42.70
C SER A 553 -8.53 -17.17 41.86
N ASP A 554 -8.20 -18.39 42.28
CA ASP A 554 -8.89 -19.59 41.81
C ASP A 554 -10.36 -19.64 42.30
N PRO A 555 -11.23 -20.36 41.57
CA PRO A 555 -12.56 -20.74 42.05
C PRO A 555 -12.50 -21.39 43.43
N ASP A 556 -13.54 -21.16 44.24
CA ASP A 556 -13.75 -21.82 45.54
C ASP A 556 -12.60 -21.68 46.56
N THR A 557 -11.84 -20.58 46.47
CA THR A 557 -10.76 -20.27 47.42
C THR A 557 -11.25 -19.49 48.64
N PRO A 558 -10.49 -19.50 49.76
CA PRO A 558 -10.82 -18.67 50.92
C PRO A 558 -10.90 -17.17 50.61
N LEU A 559 -10.15 -16.69 49.61
CA LEU A 559 -10.21 -15.30 49.17
C LEU A 559 -11.51 -14.96 48.43
N THR A 560 -12.04 -15.85 47.57
CA THR A 560 -13.34 -15.61 46.91
C THR A 560 -14.49 -15.70 47.92
N ALA A 561 -14.40 -16.61 48.90
CA ALA A 561 -15.33 -16.64 50.04
C ALA A 561 -15.29 -15.33 50.84
N THR A 562 -14.09 -14.85 51.18
CA THR A 562 -13.88 -13.56 51.87
C THR A 562 -14.47 -12.40 51.06
N ALA A 563 -14.27 -12.39 49.75
CA ALA A 563 -14.79 -11.35 48.87
C ALA A 563 -16.33 -11.30 48.90
N ARG A 564 -17.00 -12.46 48.93
CA ARG A 564 -18.46 -12.55 49.06
C ARG A 564 -18.94 -12.10 50.44
N GLU A 565 -18.30 -12.58 51.51
CA GLU A 565 -18.66 -12.24 52.89
C GLU A 565 -18.49 -10.75 53.20
N ARG A 566 -17.41 -10.14 52.68
CA ARG A 566 -17.05 -8.74 52.94
C ARG A 566 -17.62 -7.76 51.91
N GLY A 567 -18.40 -8.24 50.93
CA GLY A 567 -19.04 -7.41 49.92
C GLY A 567 -18.05 -6.68 49.01
N PHE A 568 -17.05 -7.40 48.51
CA PHE A 568 -16.08 -6.85 47.56
C PHE A 568 -16.78 -6.37 46.29
N ARG A 569 -16.22 -5.35 45.64
CA ARG A 569 -16.77 -4.80 44.39
C ARG A 569 -16.89 -5.89 43.32
N ARG A 570 -15.84 -6.71 43.16
CA ARG A 570 -15.78 -7.84 42.24
C ARG A 570 -14.88 -8.94 42.79
N ALA A 571 -15.12 -10.16 42.32
CA ALA A 571 -14.22 -11.30 42.49
C ALA A 571 -14.06 -11.99 41.13
N PHE A 572 -12.85 -12.00 40.61
CA PHE A 572 -12.48 -12.66 39.36
C PHE A 572 -11.90 -14.04 39.69
N GLU A 573 -12.54 -15.07 39.13
CA GLU A 573 -12.10 -16.45 39.25
C GLU A 573 -11.36 -16.85 37.96
N ASN A 574 -10.08 -17.20 38.09
CA ASN A 574 -9.22 -17.56 36.96
C ASN A 574 -9.05 -19.08 36.83
N PRO A 575 -8.78 -19.62 35.62
CA PRO A 575 -8.57 -21.05 35.43
C PRO A 575 -7.45 -21.62 36.33
N PRO A 576 -7.69 -22.76 37.02
CA PRO A 576 -6.70 -23.39 37.88
C PRO A 576 -5.44 -23.88 37.16
N ASP A 577 -5.54 -24.15 35.86
CA ASP A 577 -4.43 -24.57 35.00
C ASP A 577 -3.56 -23.41 34.49
N ILE A 578 -3.86 -22.17 34.89
CA ILE A 578 -2.97 -21.01 34.63
C ILE A 578 -2.14 -20.72 35.89
N GLY A 579 -0.82 -20.63 35.72
CA GLY A 579 0.11 -20.20 36.77
C GLY A 579 0.13 -18.67 36.95
N GLY A 580 0.41 -18.18 38.16
CA GLY A 580 0.34 -16.74 38.49
C GLY A 580 -1.09 -16.20 38.60
N ARG A 581 -1.30 -14.93 38.96
CA ARG A 581 -2.63 -14.30 38.95
C ARG A 581 -2.59 -12.84 38.54
#